data_AF-A0A1I1S3I5-F1
#
_entry.id   AF-A0A1I1S3I5-F1
#
_cell.length_a   1.000
_cell.length_b   1.000
_cell.length_c   1.000
_cell.angle_alpha   90.00
_cell.angle_beta   90.00
_cell.angle_gamma   90.00
#
_symmetry.space_group_name_H-M   'P 1'
#
loop_
_entity.id
_entity.type
_entity.pdbx_description
1 polymer ?
#
loop_
_entity_poly.entity_id
_entity_poly.type
_entity_poly.pdbx_seq_one_letter_code
_entity_poly.pdbx_strand_id
1 'polypeptide(L)'
;MKSVFIFASFIISPLFISPYAIANFQTEISIAMALQEFDEFDDVKFYGLNFTRFDKALLIKGPLAETVYLNKKSSWFVTSYDTDQNTKLETIIGRTQFINANTYIAIDTNFISGNNFSDLTLSSGHYLDDKLLMSASTSFTRGRGWDEYVLFSARKLFSLDNNHQVAIEYSSAIEDEKFLEYQAMDLSYYPVNFFSLSMNISHDKKAKEGTYISFEAQYFFNMQTELSFGYGKSNQKGVGNTWLISGSYRF
;
A
#
# COMPACT_ATOMS: atom_id res chain seq x y z
N MET A 1 -13.98 8.43 -38.21
CA MET A 1 -12.88 7.51 -37.83
C MET A 1 -13.47 6.40 -36.97
N LYS A 2 -13.47 5.18 -37.51
CA LYS A 2 -13.84 3.95 -36.78
C LYS A 2 -12.56 3.37 -36.18
N SER A 3 -12.53 3.29 -34.85
CA SER A 3 -11.78 2.29 -34.08
C SER A 3 -12.58 2.07 -32.79
N VAL A 4 -13.51 1.13 -32.85
CA VAL A 4 -14.08 0.48 -31.67
C VAL A 4 -13.04 -0.54 -31.22
N PHE A 5 -12.53 -0.42 -30.00
CA PHE A 5 -11.98 -1.58 -29.29
C PHE A 5 -12.64 -1.68 -27.91
N ILE A 6 -13.21 -2.85 -27.74
CA ILE A 6 -14.01 -3.33 -26.62
C ILE A 6 -13.04 -3.72 -25.51
N PHE A 7 -13.17 -3.10 -24.34
CA PHE A 7 -12.79 -3.71 -23.05
C PHE A 7 -13.92 -3.45 -22.06
N ALA A 8 -15.10 -3.95 -22.39
CA ALA A 8 -16.29 -3.90 -21.54
C ALA A 8 -16.95 -5.28 -21.52
N SER A 9 -16.20 -6.34 -21.16
CA SER A 9 -16.76 -7.71 -21.10
C SER A 9 -15.93 -8.71 -20.26
N PHE A 10 -15.46 -8.36 -19.06
CA PHE A 10 -15.04 -9.39 -18.07
C PHE A 10 -15.63 -9.19 -16.66
N ILE A 11 -16.54 -8.24 -16.47
CA ILE A 11 -17.20 -7.99 -15.18
C ILE A 11 -18.71 -8.13 -15.33
N ILE A 12 -19.20 -9.32 -15.71
CA ILE A 12 -20.62 -9.69 -15.49
C ILE A 12 -20.71 -11.19 -15.16
N SER A 13 -20.75 -11.46 -13.85
CA SER A 13 -21.47 -12.57 -13.18
C SER A 13 -20.83 -13.98 -13.16
N PRO A 14 -20.92 -14.74 -12.04
CA PRO A 14 -22.00 -14.70 -11.05
C PRO A 14 -21.69 -13.86 -9.79
N LEU A 15 -22.28 -12.67 -9.74
CA LEU A 15 -22.84 -12.13 -8.50
C LEU A 15 -23.87 -13.15 -7.99
N PHE A 16 -24.05 -13.26 -6.68
CA PHE A 16 -24.77 -14.31 -5.95
C PHE A 16 -23.94 -15.53 -5.52
N ILE A 17 -22.78 -15.28 -4.94
CA ILE A 17 -22.27 -16.13 -3.87
C ILE A 17 -22.21 -15.21 -2.64
N SER A 18 -22.84 -15.63 -1.55
CA SER A 18 -22.77 -14.96 -0.24
C SER A 18 -21.32 -14.46 0.00
N PRO A 19 -21.12 -13.24 0.53
CA PRO A 19 -19.78 -12.74 0.88
C PRO A 19 -19.06 -13.59 1.94
N TYR A 20 -19.67 -14.70 2.40
CA TYR A 20 -19.19 -15.62 3.43
C TYR A 20 -19.06 -17.08 2.97
N ALA A 21 -18.69 -17.37 1.71
CA ALA A 21 -18.01 -18.65 1.48
C ALA A 21 -16.69 -18.65 2.28
N ILE A 22 -16.14 -19.77 2.74
CA ILE A 22 -14.86 -19.75 3.47
C ILE A 22 -13.75 -19.59 2.42
N ALA A 23 -13.53 -18.37 1.91
CA ALA A 23 -12.46 -18.12 0.95
C ALA A 23 -11.17 -17.85 1.72
N ASN A 24 -10.29 -18.85 1.72
CA ASN A 24 -8.89 -18.61 1.97
C ASN A 24 -8.26 -18.23 0.63
N PHE A 25 -7.39 -17.22 0.62
CA PHE A 25 -6.61 -16.88 -0.56
C PHE A 25 -5.13 -16.99 -0.24
N GLN A 26 -4.32 -17.25 -1.24
CA GLN A 26 -2.88 -17.34 -1.10
C GLN A 26 -2.17 -16.42 -2.10
N THR A 27 -2.89 -15.83 -3.04
CA THR A 27 -2.39 -14.88 -4.02
C THR A 27 -3.31 -13.67 -4.08
N GLU A 28 -2.73 -12.49 -4.27
CA GLU A 28 -3.45 -11.25 -4.56
C GLU A 28 -2.79 -10.56 -5.75
N ILE A 29 -3.60 -10.07 -6.69
CA ILE A 29 -3.17 -9.23 -7.80
C ILE A 29 -3.92 -7.92 -7.69
N SER A 30 -3.21 -6.80 -7.77
CA SER A 30 -3.80 -5.46 -7.67
C SER A 30 -3.34 -4.60 -8.83
N ILE A 31 -4.25 -3.81 -9.39
CA ILE A 31 -3.97 -2.81 -10.40
C ILE A 31 -4.35 -1.44 -9.86
N ALA A 32 -3.57 -0.42 -10.19
CA ALA A 32 -3.83 0.95 -9.76
C ALA A 32 -3.58 1.93 -10.91
N MET A 33 -4.38 2.99 -10.93
CA MET A 33 -4.19 4.15 -11.78
C MET A 33 -4.30 5.39 -10.91
N ALA A 34 -3.33 6.30 -11.02
CA ALA A 34 -3.41 7.59 -10.36
C ALA A 34 -3.21 8.74 -11.34
N LEU A 35 -3.85 9.87 -11.06
CA LEU A 35 -3.62 11.15 -11.71
C LEU A 35 -3.10 12.12 -10.66
N GLN A 36 -1.94 12.71 -10.91
CA GLN A 36 -1.36 13.75 -10.08
C GLN A 36 -1.46 15.09 -10.80
N GLU A 37 -2.33 15.96 -10.29
CA GLU A 37 -2.65 17.28 -10.86
C GLU A 37 -1.72 18.33 -10.25
N PHE A 38 -1.05 19.11 -11.10
CA PHE A 38 -0.15 20.17 -10.67
C PHE A 38 -0.66 21.55 -11.09
N ASP A 39 -0.46 22.56 -10.25
CA ASP A 39 -0.83 23.94 -10.59
C ASP A 39 0.14 24.56 -11.62
N GLU A 40 1.42 24.16 -11.58
CA GLU A 40 2.52 24.79 -12.34
C GLU A 40 3.18 23.86 -13.38
N PHE A 41 2.81 22.59 -13.42
CA PHE A 41 3.43 21.56 -14.28
C PHE A 41 2.35 20.75 -14.99
N ASP A 42 2.74 19.98 -16.01
CA ASP A 42 1.83 19.03 -16.65
C ASP A 42 1.46 17.92 -15.66
N ASP A 43 0.19 17.53 -15.69
CA ASP A 43 -0.31 16.40 -14.89
C ASP A 43 0.44 15.11 -15.23
N VAL A 44 0.61 14.26 -14.22
CA VAL A 44 1.29 12.96 -14.36
C VAL A 44 0.29 11.84 -14.10
N LYS A 45 0.26 10.85 -14.98
CA LYS A 45 -0.49 9.61 -14.77
C LYS A 45 0.45 8.50 -14.34
N PHE A 46 0.01 7.74 -13.35
CA PHE A 46 0.71 6.58 -12.83
C PHE A 46 -0.12 5.33 -13.11
N TYR A 47 0.58 4.26 -13.49
CA TYR A 47 0.00 2.94 -13.68
C TYR A 47 0.77 1.94 -12.83
N GLY A 48 0.08 1.22 -11.96
CA GLY A 48 0.67 0.26 -11.04
C GLY A 48 0.08 -1.13 -11.21
N LEU A 49 0.93 -2.15 -11.06
CA LEU A 49 0.56 -3.55 -10.95
C LEU A 49 1.29 -4.16 -9.76
N ASN A 50 0.58 -4.87 -8.90
CA ASN A 50 1.16 -5.62 -7.81
C ASN A 50 0.73 -7.08 -7.87
N PHE A 51 1.66 -7.99 -7.61
CA PHE A 51 1.42 -9.42 -7.44
C PHE A 51 2.02 -9.85 -6.11
N THR A 52 1.21 -10.41 -5.22
CA THR A 52 1.65 -10.94 -3.93
C THR A 52 1.27 -12.41 -3.80
N ARG A 53 2.23 -13.25 -3.39
CA ARG A 53 2.04 -14.68 -3.11
C ARG A 53 2.45 -15.00 -1.68
N PHE A 54 1.53 -15.54 -0.90
CA PHE A 54 1.77 -15.94 0.49
C PHE A 54 2.28 -17.38 0.58
N ASP A 55 3.16 -17.67 1.54
CA ASP A 55 3.69 -19.03 1.76
C ASP A 55 2.57 -20.00 2.20
N LYS A 56 1.51 -19.48 2.82
CA LYS A 56 0.31 -20.22 3.25
C LYS A 56 -0.94 -19.42 2.94
N ALA A 57 -2.05 -20.11 2.74
CA ALA A 57 -3.35 -19.47 2.57
C ALA A 57 -3.73 -18.65 3.81
N LEU A 58 -4.30 -17.48 3.58
CA LEU A 58 -4.77 -16.54 4.60
C LEU A 58 -6.22 -16.86 4.94
N LEU A 59 -6.55 -16.74 6.22
CA LEU A 59 -7.91 -16.93 6.71
C LEU A 59 -8.54 -15.57 6.99
N ILE A 60 -9.82 -15.38 6.66
CA ILE A 60 -10.52 -14.15 7.02
C ILE A 60 -10.84 -14.17 8.52
N LYS A 61 -10.28 -13.21 9.27
CA LYS A 61 -10.41 -13.11 10.74
C LYS A 61 -10.88 -11.72 11.21
N GLY A 62 -11.33 -10.88 10.30
CA GLY A 62 -11.70 -9.48 10.55
C GLY A 62 -12.01 -8.75 9.24
N PRO A 63 -11.82 -7.42 9.20
CA PRO A 63 -11.95 -6.65 7.98
C PRO A 63 -11.09 -7.24 6.85
N LEU A 64 -11.67 -7.35 5.65
CA LEU A 64 -11.03 -7.95 4.49
C LEU A 64 -9.77 -7.18 4.07
N ALA A 65 -9.74 -5.87 4.27
CA ALA A 65 -8.58 -5.00 4.09
C ALA A 65 -7.40 -5.43 4.98
N GLU A 66 -7.67 -5.86 6.21
CA GLU A 66 -6.66 -6.21 7.22
C GLU A 66 -6.27 -7.70 7.19
N THR A 67 -6.67 -8.45 6.16
CA THR A 67 -6.47 -9.91 6.14
C THR A 67 -4.98 -10.28 6.21
N VAL A 68 -4.13 -9.56 5.47
CA VAL A 68 -2.68 -9.81 5.47
C VAL A 68 -2.09 -9.54 6.85
N TYR A 69 -2.42 -8.38 7.43
CA TYR A 69 -2.00 -7.94 8.76
C TYR A 69 -2.34 -8.98 9.85
N LEU A 70 -3.58 -9.46 9.87
CA LEU A 70 -4.08 -10.36 10.91
C LEU A 70 -3.56 -11.81 10.80
N ASN A 71 -3.03 -12.22 9.64
CA ASN A 71 -2.61 -13.61 9.44
C ASN A 71 -1.14 -13.89 9.76
N LYS A 72 -0.31 -12.83 9.83
CA LYS A 72 1.11 -12.92 10.16
C LYS A 72 1.83 -13.98 9.29
N LYS A 73 1.77 -13.83 7.97
CA LYS A 73 2.33 -14.80 7.00
C LYS A 73 3.42 -14.20 6.14
N SER A 74 4.43 -15.03 5.86
CA SER A 74 5.47 -14.75 4.89
C SER A 74 4.89 -14.67 3.48
N SER A 75 5.51 -13.84 2.63
CA SER A 75 5.10 -13.61 1.26
C SER A 75 6.27 -13.26 0.35
N TRP A 76 6.06 -13.44 -0.94
CA TRP A 76 6.81 -12.81 -2.02
C TRP A 76 5.91 -11.81 -2.72
N PHE A 77 6.48 -10.72 -3.20
CA PHE A 77 5.74 -9.78 -4.04
C PHE A 77 6.60 -9.22 -5.17
N VAL A 78 5.91 -8.80 -6.23
CA VAL A 78 6.45 -8.02 -7.33
C VAL A 78 5.48 -6.88 -7.58
N THR A 79 5.99 -5.66 -7.48
CA THR A 79 5.24 -4.44 -7.79
C THR A 79 5.93 -3.74 -8.94
N SER A 80 5.20 -3.34 -9.96
CA SER A 80 5.73 -2.54 -11.05
C SER A 80 4.88 -1.30 -11.23
N TYR A 81 5.51 -0.17 -11.52
CA TYR A 81 4.79 1.04 -11.91
C TYR A 81 5.51 1.80 -13.01
N ASP A 82 4.72 2.58 -13.75
CA ASP A 82 5.18 3.42 -14.85
C ASP A 82 4.46 4.76 -14.81
N THR A 83 5.03 5.78 -15.44
CA THR A 83 4.40 7.09 -15.58
C THR A 83 4.29 7.50 -17.05
N ASP A 84 3.27 8.27 -17.40
CA ASP A 84 3.12 8.75 -18.78
C ASP A 84 4.18 9.77 -19.21
N GLN A 85 4.93 10.34 -18.25
CA GLN A 85 6.02 11.28 -18.50
C GLN A 85 7.42 10.64 -18.49
N ASN A 86 7.59 9.42 -17.96
CA ASN A 86 8.87 8.73 -17.90
C ASN A 86 8.73 7.35 -18.53
N THR A 87 9.47 7.04 -19.60
CA THR A 87 9.39 5.73 -20.29
C THR A 87 10.09 4.60 -19.53
N LYS A 88 10.29 4.74 -18.22
CA LYS A 88 11.06 3.80 -17.40
C LYS A 88 10.15 3.11 -16.40
N LEU A 89 9.78 1.87 -16.74
CA LEU A 89 9.18 0.93 -15.81
C LEU A 89 10.09 0.73 -14.59
N GLU A 90 9.54 1.00 -13.41
CA GLU A 90 10.16 0.67 -12.14
C GLU A 90 9.51 -0.61 -11.60
N THR A 91 10.31 -1.49 -11.02
CA THR A 91 9.85 -2.79 -10.51
C THR A 91 10.54 -3.13 -9.21
N ILE A 92 9.75 -3.34 -8.18
CA ILE A 92 10.16 -3.75 -6.86
C ILE A 92 9.88 -5.24 -6.71
N ILE A 93 10.88 -6.00 -6.26
CA ILE A 93 10.74 -7.41 -5.90
C ILE A 93 11.10 -7.55 -4.44
N GLY A 94 10.24 -8.20 -3.65
CA GLY A 94 10.50 -8.37 -2.23
C GLY A 94 9.98 -9.65 -1.62
N ARG A 95 10.46 -9.91 -0.40
CA ARG A 95 10.02 -11.00 0.47
C ARG A 95 9.83 -10.48 1.88
N THR A 96 8.72 -10.89 2.48
CA THR A 96 8.52 -10.87 3.93
C THR A 96 8.67 -12.28 4.47
N GLN A 97 9.52 -12.48 5.47
CA GLN A 97 9.74 -13.75 6.15
C GLN A 97 9.46 -13.61 7.64
N PHE A 98 8.42 -14.29 8.12
CA PHE A 98 8.22 -14.51 9.55
C PHE A 98 9.26 -15.51 10.07
N ILE A 99 10.09 -15.07 11.01
CA ILE A 99 11.12 -15.90 11.67
C ILE A 99 10.56 -16.58 12.93
N ASN A 100 9.45 -16.08 13.45
CA ASN A 100 8.62 -16.72 14.47
C ASN A 100 7.17 -16.24 14.33
N ALA A 101 6.29 -16.59 15.28
CA ALA A 101 4.86 -16.27 15.20
C ALA A 101 4.54 -14.76 15.14
N ASN A 102 5.42 -13.91 15.66
CA ASN A 102 5.18 -12.47 15.82
C ASN A 102 6.24 -11.59 15.18
N THR A 103 7.34 -12.14 14.67
CA THR A 103 8.47 -11.34 14.16
C THR A 103 8.73 -11.66 12.71
N TYR A 104 8.91 -10.63 11.90
CA TYR A 104 9.32 -10.77 10.50
C TYR A 104 10.54 -9.92 10.18
N ILE A 105 11.22 -10.33 9.12
CA ILE A 105 12.21 -9.54 8.39
C ILE A 105 11.71 -9.48 6.95
N ALA A 106 11.82 -8.33 6.30
CA ALA A 106 11.53 -8.18 4.89
C ALA A 106 12.70 -7.54 4.15
N ILE A 107 12.86 -7.94 2.90
CA ILE A 107 13.87 -7.42 1.99
C ILE A 107 13.18 -7.17 0.67
N ASP A 108 13.36 -5.99 0.12
CA ASP A 108 12.89 -5.65 -1.22
C ASP A 108 13.93 -4.83 -1.97
N THR A 109 13.86 -4.89 -3.29
CA THR A 109 14.81 -4.21 -4.17
C THR A 109 14.10 -3.65 -5.37
N ASN A 110 14.54 -2.46 -5.80
CA ASN A 110 14.00 -1.75 -6.94
C ASN A 110 14.91 -1.90 -8.18
N PHE A 111 14.26 -2.11 -9.32
CA PHE A 111 14.85 -2.21 -10.65
C PHE A 111 14.20 -1.19 -11.57
N ILE A 112 15.01 -0.38 -12.23
CA ILE A 112 14.55 0.62 -13.19
C ILE A 112 14.95 0.14 -14.59
N SER A 113 14.00 0.09 -15.52
CA SER A 113 14.27 -0.38 -16.89
C SER A 113 15.39 0.43 -17.54
N GLY A 114 16.33 -0.28 -18.18
CA GLY A 114 17.53 0.31 -18.79
C GLY A 114 18.68 0.65 -17.81
N ASN A 115 18.49 0.45 -16.50
CA ASN A 115 19.53 0.62 -15.47
C ASN A 115 19.77 -0.70 -14.70
N ASN A 116 20.88 -0.77 -13.95
CA ASN A 116 21.12 -1.81 -12.95
C ASN A 116 20.36 -1.50 -11.65
N PHE A 117 20.29 -2.49 -10.75
CA PHE A 117 19.88 -2.40 -9.33
C PHE A 117 19.98 -0.97 -8.77
N SER A 118 18.83 -0.36 -8.44
CA SER A 118 18.79 0.99 -7.87
C SER A 118 18.96 0.90 -6.36
N ASP A 119 18.06 0.18 -5.70
CA ASP A 119 17.85 0.30 -4.26
C ASP A 119 17.63 -1.05 -3.57
N LEU A 120 17.98 -1.12 -2.29
CA LEU A 120 17.68 -2.20 -1.36
C LEU A 120 16.95 -1.63 -0.14
N THR A 121 15.83 -2.20 0.25
CA THR A 121 15.19 -1.90 1.54
C THR A 121 15.26 -3.12 2.44
N LEU A 122 15.63 -2.88 3.70
CA LEU A 122 15.57 -3.86 4.77
C LEU A 122 14.54 -3.39 5.79
N SER A 123 13.59 -4.26 6.11
CA SER A 123 12.56 -4.00 7.12
C SER A 123 12.54 -5.10 8.17
N SER A 124 12.16 -4.76 9.39
CA SER A 124 11.83 -5.72 10.43
C SER A 124 10.59 -5.27 11.18
N GLY A 125 9.82 -6.21 11.70
CA GLY A 125 8.66 -5.89 12.52
C GLY A 125 8.34 -6.96 13.53
N HIS A 126 7.73 -6.53 14.63
CA HIS A 126 7.33 -7.36 15.75
C HIS A 126 5.91 -7.02 16.21
N TYR A 127 5.08 -8.05 16.28
CA TYR A 127 3.74 -7.99 16.82
C TYR A 127 3.80 -8.12 18.35
N LEU A 128 3.56 -7.00 19.05
CA LEU A 128 3.47 -6.98 20.51
C LEU A 128 2.20 -7.67 21.02
N ASP A 129 1.16 -7.72 20.20
CA ASP A 129 -0.03 -8.55 20.39
C ASP A 129 -0.65 -8.96 19.04
N ASP A 130 -1.84 -9.56 19.02
CA ASP A 130 -2.49 -9.99 17.76
C ASP A 130 -2.94 -8.87 16.84
N LYS A 131 -2.93 -7.62 17.31
CA LYS A 131 -3.42 -6.45 16.61
C LYS A 131 -2.47 -5.25 16.66
N LEU A 132 -1.34 -5.32 17.37
CA LEU A 132 -0.32 -4.27 17.49
C LEU A 132 0.99 -4.71 16.83
N LEU A 133 1.39 -4.01 15.78
CA LEU A 133 2.67 -4.16 15.10
C LEU A 133 3.54 -2.93 15.34
N MET A 134 4.81 -3.15 15.63
CA MET A 134 5.86 -2.14 15.50
C MET A 134 6.87 -2.60 14.45
N SER A 135 7.32 -1.70 13.58
CA SER A 135 8.29 -2.00 12.54
C SER A 135 9.31 -0.88 12.37
N ALA A 136 10.44 -1.25 11.79
CA ALA A 136 11.48 -0.33 11.37
C ALA A 136 11.99 -0.76 9.99
N SER A 137 12.29 0.21 9.12
CA SER A 137 12.91 -0.04 7.82
C SER A 137 13.99 0.99 7.50
N THR A 138 14.90 0.61 6.61
CA THR A 138 15.95 1.46 6.07
C THR A 138 16.25 1.05 4.63
N SER A 139 16.68 2.00 3.81
CA SER A 139 16.91 1.80 2.38
C SER A 139 18.32 2.22 1.96
N PHE A 140 18.86 1.57 0.94
CA PHE A 140 20.22 1.74 0.43
C PHE A 140 20.15 2.00 -1.08
N THR A 141 20.40 3.24 -1.48
CA THR A 141 20.30 3.74 -2.87
C THR A 141 21.68 3.82 -3.52
N ARG A 142 21.84 3.37 -4.76
CA ARG A 142 23.13 3.46 -5.48
C ARG A 142 23.29 4.82 -6.19
N GLY A 143 24.15 5.70 -5.68
CA GLY A 143 24.70 6.83 -6.48
C GLY A 143 24.57 8.23 -5.88
N ARG A 144 23.92 8.37 -4.74
CA ARG A 144 24.09 9.51 -3.82
C ARG A 144 24.58 8.89 -2.50
N GLY A 145 25.33 9.61 -1.67
CA GLY A 145 25.71 9.09 -0.35
C GLY A 145 24.48 8.56 0.40
N TRP A 146 24.70 7.70 1.39
CA TRP A 146 23.65 7.06 2.21
C TRP A 146 22.44 7.98 2.41
N ASP A 147 21.33 7.70 1.71
CA ASP A 147 20.02 8.30 2.05
C ASP A 147 19.54 7.50 3.27
N GLU A 148 20.10 7.86 4.41
CA GLU A 148 20.24 7.03 5.60
C GLU A 148 19.01 7.16 6.53
N TYR A 149 17.79 7.10 5.98
CA TYR A 149 16.63 7.14 6.86
C TYR A 149 16.36 5.80 7.53
N VAL A 150 15.98 5.90 8.80
CA VAL A 150 15.25 4.84 9.50
C VAL A 150 13.81 5.28 9.62
N LEU A 151 12.91 4.54 8.97
CA LEU A 151 11.47 4.71 9.11
C LEU A 151 10.98 3.79 10.22
N PHE A 152 10.39 4.37 11.26
CA PHE A 152 9.67 3.64 12.29
C PHE A 152 8.18 3.71 12.01
N SER A 153 7.48 2.59 12.14
CA SER A 153 6.02 2.55 12.05
C SER A 153 5.42 1.74 13.20
N ALA A 154 4.23 2.16 13.65
CA ALA A 154 3.42 1.40 14.57
C ALA A 154 1.96 1.40 14.10
N ARG A 155 1.38 0.21 13.95
CA ARG A 155 -0.03 0.01 13.56
C ARG A 155 -0.78 -0.73 14.66
N LYS A 156 -1.96 -0.25 15.04
CA LYS A 156 -2.86 -0.92 15.99
C LYS A 156 -4.28 -0.99 15.45
N LEU A 157 -4.85 -2.19 15.48
CA LEU A 157 -6.28 -2.41 15.23
C LEU A 157 -7.06 -2.50 16.54
N PHE A 158 -8.07 -1.64 16.68
CA PHE A 158 -8.98 -1.55 17.80
C PHE A 158 -10.36 -2.06 17.41
N SER A 159 -10.96 -2.89 18.26
CA SER A 159 -12.37 -3.24 18.16
C SER A 159 -13.18 -2.19 18.92
N LEU A 160 -14.06 -1.46 18.22
CA LEU A 160 -15.01 -0.56 18.87
C LEU A 160 -16.19 -1.35 19.44
N ASP A 161 -16.66 -2.32 18.66
CA ASP A 161 -17.64 -3.33 19.07
C ASP A 161 -17.44 -4.63 18.26
N ASN A 162 -18.47 -5.47 18.17
CA ASN A 162 -18.42 -6.75 17.47
C ASN A 162 -18.30 -6.62 15.94
N ASN A 163 -18.73 -5.49 15.37
CA ASN A 163 -18.83 -5.28 13.91
C ASN A 163 -17.93 -4.14 13.42
N HIS A 164 -17.60 -3.19 14.29
CA HIS A 164 -16.87 -1.98 13.96
C HIS A 164 -15.43 -2.03 14.47
N GLN A 165 -14.49 -1.66 13.60
CA GLN A 165 -13.07 -1.60 13.95
C GLN A 165 -12.44 -0.30 13.47
N VAL A 166 -11.36 0.11 14.12
CA VAL A 166 -10.53 1.24 13.72
C VAL A 166 -9.07 0.82 13.73
N ALA A 167 -8.32 1.15 12.69
CA ALA A 167 -6.86 1.05 12.70
C ALA A 167 -6.26 2.44 12.82
N ILE A 168 -5.20 2.55 13.62
CA ILE A 168 -4.35 3.73 13.66
C ILE A 168 -2.94 3.27 13.30
N GLU A 169 -2.34 3.95 12.34
CA GLU A 169 -0.94 3.80 12.00
C GLU A 169 -0.21 5.13 12.15
N TYR A 170 0.97 5.09 12.75
CA TYR A 170 1.86 6.22 12.83
C TYR A 170 3.22 5.83 12.29
N SER A 171 3.77 6.68 11.41
CA SER A 171 5.06 6.47 10.77
C SER A 171 5.92 7.72 10.90
N SER A 172 7.21 7.55 11.17
CA SER A 172 8.18 8.65 11.25
C SER A 172 9.53 8.24 10.68
N ALA A 173 10.13 9.10 9.85
CA ALA A 173 11.47 8.89 9.30
C ALA A 173 12.51 9.80 9.97
N ILE A 174 13.69 9.24 10.22
CA ILE A 174 14.86 9.93 10.79
C ILE A 174 16.04 9.69 9.85
N GLU A 175 16.52 10.73 9.15
CA GLU A 175 17.66 10.68 8.21
C GLU A 175 19.01 11.02 8.84
N ASP A 176 19.02 11.83 9.91
CA ASP A 176 20.25 12.33 10.55
C ASP A 176 20.07 12.32 12.08
N GLU A 177 21.17 12.28 12.85
CA GLU A 177 21.23 12.19 14.33
C GLU A 177 20.36 13.22 15.09
N LYS A 178 19.78 14.22 14.41
CA LYS A 178 19.12 15.38 15.04
C LYS A 178 17.81 15.83 14.40
N PHE A 179 17.32 15.22 13.31
CA PHE A 179 16.14 15.76 12.64
C PHE A 179 15.11 14.70 12.26
N LEU A 180 13.87 14.98 12.65
CA LEU A 180 12.70 14.20 12.25
C LEU A 180 12.15 14.82 10.96
N GLU A 181 12.19 14.06 9.88
CA GLU A 181 11.98 14.59 8.53
C GLU A 181 10.54 14.41 8.06
N TYR A 182 10.01 13.20 8.29
CA TYR A 182 8.69 12.80 7.83
C TYR A 182 7.85 12.29 8.99
N GLN A 183 6.59 12.71 9.04
CA GLN A 183 5.57 12.13 9.91
C GLN A 183 4.35 11.80 9.07
N ALA A 184 3.77 10.65 9.33
CA ALA A 184 2.46 10.30 8.79
C ALA A 184 1.60 9.64 9.85
N MET A 185 0.30 9.88 9.78
CA MET A 185 -0.70 9.18 10.53
C MET A 185 -1.81 8.74 9.58
N ASP A 186 -2.15 7.46 9.63
CA ASP A 186 -3.32 6.89 8.96
C ASP A 186 -4.37 6.50 10.01
N LEU A 187 -5.62 6.87 9.74
CA LEU A 187 -6.78 6.43 10.48
C LEU A 187 -7.71 5.70 9.53
N SER A 188 -7.85 4.39 9.71
CA SER A 188 -8.77 3.56 8.93
C SER A 188 -9.98 3.17 9.79
N TYR A 189 -11.20 3.35 9.28
CA TYR A 189 -12.45 2.92 9.90
C TYR A 189 -13.11 1.81 9.08
N TYR A 190 -13.46 0.71 9.74
CA TYR A 190 -14.13 -0.45 9.17
C TYR A 190 -15.54 -0.54 9.77
N PRO A 191 -16.54 0.09 9.14
CA PRO A 191 -17.93 -0.02 9.60
C PRO A 191 -18.52 -1.43 9.34
N VAL A 192 -17.93 -2.19 8.42
CA VAL A 192 -18.25 -3.59 8.15
C VAL A 192 -17.00 -4.28 7.59
N ASN A 193 -16.96 -5.62 7.61
CA ASN A 193 -15.75 -6.34 7.18
C ASN A 193 -15.39 -6.15 5.69
N PHE A 194 -16.32 -5.71 4.84
CA PHE A 194 -16.12 -5.57 3.39
C PHE A 194 -16.03 -4.12 2.92
N PHE A 195 -15.92 -3.15 3.84
CA PHE A 195 -15.80 -1.74 3.49
C PHE A 195 -14.89 -1.01 4.48
N SER A 196 -14.08 -0.09 3.97
CA SER A 196 -13.25 0.80 4.79
C SER A 196 -13.27 2.23 4.27
N LEU A 197 -13.08 3.15 5.21
CA LEU A 197 -12.79 4.57 4.96
C LEU A 197 -11.49 4.89 5.67
N SER A 198 -10.52 5.44 4.95
CA SER A 198 -9.22 5.82 5.51
C SER A 198 -8.95 7.29 5.29
N MET A 199 -8.26 7.90 6.25
CA MET A 199 -7.72 9.25 6.15
C MET A 199 -6.24 9.21 6.53
N ASN A 200 -5.40 9.72 5.65
CA ASN A 200 -3.97 9.91 5.91
C ASN A 200 -3.66 11.40 6.04
N ILE A 201 -2.80 11.74 6.98
CA ILE A 201 -2.12 13.03 7.01
C ILE A 201 -0.62 12.77 7.09
N SER A 202 0.14 13.41 6.23
CA SER A 202 1.59 13.39 6.31
C SER A 202 2.19 14.79 6.20
N HIS A 203 3.34 14.96 6.83
CA HIS A 203 4.06 16.22 6.89
C HIS A 203 5.55 15.95 6.70
N ASP A 204 6.15 16.70 5.77
CA ASP A 204 7.57 16.65 5.43
C ASP A 204 8.19 18.01 5.74
N LYS A 205 9.26 18.00 6.53
CA LYS A 205 9.95 19.19 7.02
C LYS A 205 11.18 19.61 6.21
N LYS A 206 11.70 18.79 5.30
CA LYS A 206 13.01 19.04 4.66
C LYS A 206 12.94 19.15 3.15
N ALA A 207 12.22 18.26 2.45
CA ALA A 207 12.30 18.21 0.99
C ALA A 207 11.34 19.20 0.31
N LYS A 208 10.12 19.37 0.84
CA LYS A 208 9.06 20.16 0.18
C LYS A 208 8.21 21.04 1.10
N GLU A 209 8.54 21.09 2.40
CA GLU A 209 7.84 21.83 3.48
C GLU A 209 6.32 21.91 3.30
N GLY A 210 5.59 20.95 3.85
CA GLY A 210 4.14 21.02 3.81
C GLY A 210 3.43 19.77 4.26
N THR A 211 2.12 19.78 4.08
CA THR A 211 1.19 18.76 4.53
C THR A 211 0.46 18.17 3.33
N TYR A 212 0.37 16.85 3.31
CA TYR A 212 -0.48 16.08 2.42
C TYR A 212 -1.60 15.45 3.25
N ILE A 213 -2.83 15.55 2.76
CA ILE A 213 -3.99 14.89 3.37
C ILE A 213 -4.67 14.07 2.28
N SER A 214 -4.95 12.80 2.54
CA SER A 214 -5.73 11.97 1.63
C SER A 214 -6.86 11.24 2.32
N PHE A 215 -7.83 10.86 1.50
CA PHE A 215 -8.97 10.05 1.86
C PHE A 215 -9.06 8.89 0.89
N GLU A 216 -9.33 7.70 1.39
CA GLU A 216 -9.56 6.51 0.59
C GLU A 216 -10.83 5.79 1.04
N ALA A 217 -11.58 5.28 0.08
CA ALA A 217 -12.70 4.38 0.30
C ALA A 217 -12.41 3.07 -0.45
N GLN A 218 -12.54 1.94 0.24
CA GLN A 218 -12.33 0.61 -0.33
C GLN A 218 -13.55 -0.27 -0.08
N TYR A 219 -13.97 -1.00 -1.12
CA TYR A 219 -15.13 -1.88 -1.07
C TYR A 219 -14.84 -3.25 -1.69
N PHE A 220 -15.17 -4.31 -0.95
CA PHE A 220 -15.07 -5.70 -1.38
C PHE A 220 -16.43 -6.17 -1.88
N PHE A 221 -16.57 -6.39 -3.20
CA PHE A 221 -17.79 -6.96 -3.79
C PHE A 221 -18.04 -8.40 -3.34
N ASN A 222 -16.96 -9.11 -3.09
CA ASN A 222 -16.90 -10.44 -2.50
C ASN A 222 -15.49 -10.60 -1.87
N MET A 223 -15.16 -11.77 -1.35
CA MET A 223 -13.85 -11.98 -0.69
C MET A 223 -12.65 -11.96 -1.64
N GLN A 224 -12.90 -12.05 -2.95
CA GLN A 224 -11.89 -12.08 -3.99
C GLN A 224 -11.70 -10.72 -4.64
N THR A 225 -12.78 -9.99 -4.92
CA THR A 225 -12.77 -8.77 -5.74
C THR A 225 -12.99 -7.51 -4.90
N GLU A 226 -12.11 -6.54 -5.10
CA GLU A 226 -12.13 -5.26 -4.41
C GLU A 226 -11.86 -4.10 -5.37
N LEU A 227 -12.38 -2.93 -5.01
CA LEU A 227 -12.18 -1.67 -5.69
C LEU A 227 -12.01 -0.56 -4.65
N SER A 228 -11.01 0.29 -4.85
CA SER A 228 -10.77 1.48 -4.04
C SER A 228 -10.70 2.75 -4.87
N PHE A 229 -11.04 3.84 -4.21
CA PHE A 229 -10.94 5.19 -4.73
C PHE A 229 -10.30 6.09 -3.69
N GLY A 230 -9.34 6.90 -4.10
CA GLY A 230 -8.64 7.83 -3.24
C GLY A 230 -8.60 9.24 -3.82
N TYR A 231 -8.60 10.22 -2.94
CA TYR A 231 -8.27 11.60 -3.27
C TYR A 231 -7.30 12.16 -2.24
N GLY A 232 -6.24 12.79 -2.71
CA GLY A 232 -5.24 13.46 -1.91
C GLY A 232 -5.06 14.91 -2.31
N LYS A 233 -4.85 15.76 -1.31
CA LYS A 233 -4.54 17.17 -1.49
C LYS A 233 -3.22 17.48 -0.82
N SER A 234 -2.34 18.14 -1.54
CA SER A 234 -1.07 18.63 -1.01
C SER A 234 -1.02 20.14 -1.05
N ASN A 235 -0.39 20.75 -0.05
CA ASN A 235 0.18 22.09 -0.20
C ASN A 235 1.72 22.04 -0.38
N GLN A 236 2.31 20.84 -0.44
CA GLN A 236 3.73 20.66 -0.68
C GLN A 236 4.07 20.97 -2.13
N LYS A 237 5.10 21.79 -2.33
CA LYS A 237 5.50 22.19 -3.68
C LYS A 237 5.94 20.99 -4.49
N GLY A 238 5.33 20.78 -5.65
CA GLY A 238 5.68 19.67 -6.55
C GLY A 238 5.23 18.29 -6.06
N VAL A 239 4.16 18.20 -5.25
CA VAL A 239 3.44 16.93 -4.98
C VAL A 239 2.07 16.89 -5.65
N GLY A 240 1.44 18.03 -5.94
CA GLY A 240 0.15 18.07 -6.61
C GLY A 240 -1.00 17.44 -5.82
N ASN A 241 -2.21 17.51 -6.37
CA ASN A 241 -3.35 16.75 -5.87
C ASN A 241 -3.36 15.37 -6.53
N THR A 242 -3.86 14.35 -5.85
CA THR A 242 -3.82 12.98 -6.37
C THR A 242 -5.22 12.39 -6.42
N TRP A 243 -5.61 11.85 -7.56
CA TRP A 243 -6.75 10.94 -7.69
C TRP A 243 -6.22 9.53 -7.87
N LEU A 244 -6.79 8.57 -7.15
CA LEU A 244 -6.42 7.16 -7.22
C LEU A 244 -7.66 6.32 -7.48
N ILE A 245 -7.55 5.36 -8.39
CA ILE A 245 -8.46 4.23 -8.49
C ILE A 245 -7.62 2.97 -8.49
N SER A 246 -8.00 1.99 -7.68
CA SER A 246 -7.34 0.70 -7.66
C SER A 246 -8.35 -0.43 -7.53
N GLY A 247 -7.94 -1.63 -7.89
CA GLY A 247 -8.74 -2.82 -7.64
C GLY A 247 -7.87 -4.05 -7.53
N SER A 248 -8.36 -5.03 -6.79
CA SER A 248 -7.63 -6.27 -6.52
C SER A 248 -8.47 -7.53 -6.71
N TYR A 249 -7.78 -8.63 -7.00
CA TYR A 249 -8.33 -9.97 -7.11
C TYR A 249 -7.52 -10.98 -6.30
N ARG A 250 -8.20 -11.76 -5.45
CA ARG A 250 -7.60 -12.74 -4.53
C ARG A 250 -8.02 -14.17 -4.87
N PHE A 251 -7.07 -15.11 -4.84
CA PHE A 251 -7.29 -16.54 -5.12
C PHE A 251 -6.27 -17.47 -4.44
#